data_AF-A0A6G4ZW86-F1
#
_entry.id   AF-A0A6G4ZW86-F1
#
_cell.length_a   1.000
_cell.length_b   1.000
_cell.length_c   1.000
_cell.angle_alpha   90.00
_cell.angle_beta   90.00
_cell.angle_gamma   90.00
#
_symmetry.space_group_name_H-M   'P 1'
#
loop_
_entity.id
_entity.type
_entity.pdbx_description
1 polymer ?
#
loop_
_entity_poly.entity_id
_entity_poly.type
_entity_poly.pdbx_seq_one_letter_code
_entity_poly.pdbx_strand_id
1 'polypeptide(L)'
;VFSKLKFLLINIKNFNNFYIIISMMAGYFPRGIFPRFSYILSIKWIKNRNNFIYFIRNFFFISFFVAFFHRSLSPNIEIGGQWPPKNIFPFNPFEIPLLNSTILISSGITIT
;
A
#
# COMPACT_ATOMS: atom_id res chain seq x y z
N VAL A 1 -20.39 25.15 12.40
CA VAL A 1 -19.69 24.34 13.44
C VAL A 1 -19.58 22.87 13.03
N PHE A 2 -20.68 22.20 12.67
CA PHE A 2 -20.71 20.78 12.30
C PHE A 2 -19.83 20.41 11.09
N SER A 3 -19.80 21.25 10.05
CA SER A 3 -18.95 21.05 8.86
C SER A 3 -17.45 21.07 9.17
N LYS A 4 -17.03 21.95 10.08
CA LYS A 4 -15.63 22.12 10.51
C LYS A 4 -15.17 20.94 11.36
N LEU A 5 -16.03 20.43 12.24
CA LEU A 5 -15.79 19.20 13.02
C LEU A 5 -15.71 17.95 12.14
N LYS A 6 -16.60 17.80 11.16
CA LYS A 6 -16.58 16.69 10.20
C LYS A 6 -15.29 16.68 9.37
N PHE A 7 -14.85 17.86 8.92
CA PHE A 7 -13.57 18.02 8.22
C PHE A 7 -12.37 17.66 9.11
N LEU A 8 -12.39 18.06 10.38
CA LEU A 8 -11.32 17.77 11.34
C LEU A 8 -11.23 16.25 11.63
N LEU A 9 -12.38 15.60 11.81
CA LEU A 9 -12.47 14.14 11.98
C LEU A 9 -11.94 13.36 10.77
N ILE A 10 -12.25 13.81 9.55
CA ILE A 10 -11.74 13.19 8.32
C ILE A 10 -10.22 13.30 8.26
N ASN A 11 -9.66 14.46 8.60
CA ASN A 11 -8.21 14.64 8.62
C ASN A 11 -7.53 13.77 9.68
N ILE A 12 -8.13 13.64 10.87
CA ILE A 12 -7.61 12.75 11.93
C ILE A 12 -7.63 11.29 11.46
N LYS A 13 -8.73 10.83 10.84
CA LYS A 13 -8.81 9.47 10.30
C LYS A 13 -7.75 9.21 9.22
N ASN A 14 -7.56 10.15 8.30
CA ASN A 14 -6.55 10.02 7.25
C ASN A 14 -5.13 9.99 7.83
N PHE A 15 -4.87 10.76 8.90
CA PHE A 15 -3.59 10.76 9.59
C PHE A 15 -3.32 9.42 10.31
N ASN A 16 -4.32 8.87 10.99
CA ASN A 16 -4.20 7.56 11.63
C ASN A 16 -3.93 6.45 10.60
N ASN A 17 -4.65 6.46 9.47
CA ASN A 17 -4.42 5.51 8.38
C ASN A 17 -3.00 5.62 7.81
N PHE A 18 -2.47 6.83 7.68
CA PHE A 18 -1.10 7.06 7.24
C PHE A 18 -0.06 6.48 8.21
N TYR A 19 -0.27 6.67 9.52
CA TYR A 19 0.61 6.11 10.54
C TYR A 19 0.60 4.58 10.53
N ILE A 20 -0.58 3.97 10.32
CA ILE A 20 -0.72 2.51 10.18
C ILE A 20 0.10 1.98 8.99
N ILE A 21 0.03 2.64 7.82
CA ILE A 21 0.80 2.24 6.63
C ILE A 21 2.30 2.32 6.90
N ILE A 22 2.75 3.40 7.54
CA ILE A 22 4.15 3.55 7.92
C ILE A 22 4.55 2.44 8.90
N SER A 23 3.75 2.16 9.92
CA SER A 23 4.02 1.07 10.87
C SER A 23 4.10 -0.30 10.19
N MET A 24 3.23 -0.60 9.21
CA MET A 24 3.31 -1.82 8.40
C MET A 24 4.61 -1.92 7.62
N MET A 25 5.16 -0.78 7.17
CA MET A 25 6.43 -0.74 6.44
C MET A 25 7.66 -0.91 7.34
N ALA A 26 7.52 -0.71 8.66
CA ALA A 26 8.64 -0.70 9.61
C ALA A 26 9.47 -1.99 9.59
N GLY A 27 8.83 -3.14 9.41
CA GLY A 27 9.49 -4.44 9.36
C GLY A 27 10.37 -4.66 8.12
N TYR A 28 10.20 -3.85 7.07
CA TYR A 28 10.93 -3.97 5.82
C TYR A 28 12.10 -2.98 5.70
N PHE A 29 12.13 -1.93 6.53
CA PHE A 29 13.22 -0.95 6.53
C PHE A 29 14.32 -1.34 7.53
N PRO A 30 15.61 -1.14 7.20
CA PRO A 30 16.70 -1.37 8.14
C PRO A 30 16.54 -0.51 9.41
N ARG A 31 16.93 -1.09 10.56
CA ARG A 31 16.90 -0.41 11.85
C ARG A 31 17.69 0.91 11.76
N GLY A 32 17.02 2.04 11.98
CA GLY A 32 17.60 3.39 11.97
C GLY A 32 17.14 4.30 10.81
N ILE A 33 16.78 3.74 9.65
CA ILE A 33 16.28 4.52 8.50
C ILE A 33 14.79 4.88 8.70
N PHE A 34 14.04 3.95 9.28
CA PHE A 34 12.60 4.08 9.43
C PHE A 34 12.14 5.34 10.20
N PRO A 35 12.69 5.67 11.40
CA PRO A 35 12.25 6.86 12.15
C PRO A 35 12.52 8.17 11.39
N ARG A 36 13.64 8.23 10.65
CA ARG A 36 14.04 9.40 9.87
C ARG A 36 13.16 9.56 8.63
N PHE A 37 12.84 8.45 7.96
CA PHE A 37 11.92 8.42 6.83
C PHE A 37 10.50 8.86 7.24
N SER A 38 9.95 8.28 8.31
CA SER A 38 8.62 8.63 8.81
C SER A 38 8.52 10.09 9.23
N TYR A 39 9.58 10.64 9.83
CA TYR A 39 9.64 12.04 10.25
C TYR A 39 9.67 13.00 9.05
N ILE A 40 10.50 12.74 8.03
CA ILE A 40 10.56 13.55 6.80
C ILE A 40 9.22 13.54 6.06
N LEU A 41 8.55 12.39 6.00
CA LEU A 41 7.23 12.25 5.40
C LEU A 41 6.18 13.11 6.12
N SER A 42 6.21 13.09 7.45
CA SER A 42 5.30 13.88 8.30
C SER A 42 5.51 15.38 8.11
N ILE A 43 6.76 15.85 8.06
CA ILE A 43 7.04 17.27 7.80
C ILE A 43 6.59 17.68 6.40
N LYS A 44 6.85 16.83 5.40
CA LYS A 44 6.46 17.10 4.02
C LYS A 44 4.94 17.12 3.84
N TRP A 45 4.21 16.33 4.64
CA TRP A 45 2.75 16.38 4.71
C TRP A 45 2.22 17.71 5.23
N ILE A 46 2.74 18.15 6.39
CA ILE A 46 2.32 19.41 7.03
C ILE A 46 2.48 20.58 6.05
N LYS A 47 3.54 20.56 5.24
CA LYS A 47 3.81 21.59 4.23
C LYS A 47 2.93 21.52 2.97
N ASN A 48 2.42 20.34 2.56
CA ASN A 48 1.77 20.16 1.26
C ASN A 48 0.43 19.39 1.35
N ARG A 49 -0.58 19.99 2.00
CA ARG A 49 -1.86 19.34 2.32
C ARG A 49 -2.70 18.87 1.12
N ASN A 50 -2.66 19.57 -0.01
CA ASN A 50 -3.58 19.31 -1.13
C ASN A 50 -3.27 17.99 -1.88
N ASN A 51 -2.01 17.58 -1.91
CA ASN A 51 -1.58 16.37 -2.63
C ASN A 51 -1.47 15.14 -1.72
N PHE A 52 -1.81 15.27 -0.43
CA PHE A 52 -1.57 14.21 0.53
C PHE A 52 -2.40 12.95 0.29
N ILE A 53 -3.65 13.09 -0.16
CA ILE A 53 -4.51 11.94 -0.40
C ILE A 53 -3.94 11.06 -1.52
N TYR A 54 -3.46 11.69 -2.60
CA TYR A 54 -2.75 10.99 -3.68
C TYR A 54 -1.47 10.33 -3.17
N PHE A 55 -0.72 11.05 -2.32
CA PHE A 55 0.50 10.53 -1.72
C PHE A 55 0.25 9.29 -0.87
N ILE A 56 -0.70 9.33 0.08
CA ILE A 56 -1.07 8.19 0.92
C ILE A 56 -1.52 7.01 0.04
N ARG A 57 -2.37 7.26 -0.97
CA ARG A 57 -2.90 6.20 -1.83
C ARG A 57 -1.78 5.45 -2.55
N ASN A 58 -0.82 6.16 -3.13
CA ASN A 58 0.31 5.52 -3.83
C ASN A 58 1.23 4.76 -2.84
N PHE A 59 1.54 5.35 -1.68
CA PHE A 59 2.35 4.69 -0.67
C PHE A 59 1.69 3.44 -0.07
N PHE A 60 0.37 3.47 0.09
CA PHE A 60 -0.42 2.29 0.45
C PHE A 60 -0.20 1.16 -0.55
N PHE A 61 -0.40 1.41 -1.85
CA PHE A 61 -0.19 0.37 -2.88
C PHE A 61 1.26 -0.14 -2.88
N ILE A 62 2.26 0.74 -2.85
CA ILE A 62 3.68 0.35 -2.82
C ILE A 62 4.00 -0.51 -1.60
N SER A 63 3.42 -0.23 -0.43
CA SER A 63 3.66 -1.00 0.79
C SER A 63 3.24 -2.47 0.66
N PHE A 64 2.13 -2.77 -0.03
CA PHE A 64 1.73 -4.15 -0.30
C PHE A 64 2.70 -4.87 -1.23
N PHE A 65 3.18 -4.20 -2.27
CA PHE A 65 4.14 -4.81 -3.20
C PHE A 65 5.47 -5.12 -2.51
N VAL A 66 6.01 -4.21 -1.70
CA VAL A 66 7.23 -4.48 -0.93
C VAL A 66 7.04 -5.65 0.03
N ALA A 67 5.90 -5.71 0.73
CA ALA A 67 5.56 -6.83 1.60
C ALA A 67 5.47 -8.17 0.85
N PHE A 68 4.80 -8.17 -0.31
CA PHE A 68 4.67 -9.33 -1.19
C PHE A 68 6.04 -9.81 -1.68
N PHE A 69 6.86 -8.92 -2.23
CA PHE A 69 8.18 -9.28 -2.74
C PHE A 69 9.11 -9.79 -1.64
N HIS A 70 9.11 -9.15 -0.47
CA HIS A 70 9.89 -9.61 0.68
C HIS A 70 9.52 -11.05 1.10
N ARG A 71 8.23 -11.42 1.06
CA ARG A 71 7.78 -12.78 1.40
C ARG A 71 8.00 -13.80 0.28
N SER A 72 7.92 -13.38 -0.98
CA SER A 72 8.13 -14.27 -2.13
C SER A 72 9.60 -14.56 -2.43
N LEU A 73 10.51 -13.59 -2.21
CA LEU A 73 11.94 -13.71 -2.52
C LEU A 73 12.74 -14.47 -1.45
N SER A 74 12.29 -14.42 -0.19
CA SER A 74 12.89 -15.12 0.94
C SER A 74 11.79 -15.77 1.80
N PRO A 75 11.18 -16.87 1.31
CA PRO A 75 10.13 -17.56 2.03
C PRO A 75 10.67 -18.15 3.34
N ASN A 76 9.91 -18.00 4.43
CA ASN A 76 10.28 -18.58 5.72
C ASN A 76 10.41 -20.12 5.60
N ILE A 77 11.41 -20.68 6.29
CA ILE A 77 11.64 -22.13 6.38
C ILE A 77 10.42 -22.86 6.95
N GLU A 78 9.70 -22.23 7.89
CA GLU A 78 8.45 -22.74 8.48
C GLU A 78 7.33 -23.00 7.44
N ILE A 79 7.39 -22.32 6.30
CA ILE A 79 6.40 -22.40 5.22
C ILE A 79 6.87 -23.38 4.11
N GLY A 80 8.02 -24.04 4.32
CA GLY A 80 8.62 -25.00 3.40
C GLY A 80 9.64 -24.39 2.43
N GLY A 81 10.08 -23.14 2.65
CA GLY A 81 11.16 -22.52 1.89
C GLY A 81 10.84 -22.28 0.40
N GLN A 82 9.57 -22.30 0.02
CA GLN A 82 9.12 -22.12 -1.36
C GLN A 82 7.94 -21.14 -1.44
N TRP A 83 7.84 -20.44 -2.56
CA TRP A 83 6.70 -19.60 -2.90
C TRP A 83 6.14 -20.06 -4.26
N PRO A 84 4.83 -20.36 -4.39
CA PRO A 84 3.81 -20.32 -3.35
C PRO A 84 4.02 -21.42 -2.27
N PRO A 85 3.53 -21.19 -1.04
CA PRO A 85 3.55 -22.18 0.02
C PRO A 85 2.93 -23.52 -0.40
N LYS A 86 3.39 -24.61 0.23
CA LYS A 86 2.81 -25.94 0.00
C LYS A 86 1.30 -25.90 0.28
N ASN A 87 0.52 -26.59 -0.56
CA ASN A 87 -0.95 -26.65 -0.53
C ASN A 87 -1.68 -25.36 -0.97
N ILE A 88 -0.97 -24.34 -1.44
CA ILE A 88 -1.59 -23.17 -2.08
C ILE A 88 -1.46 -23.31 -3.61
N PHE A 89 -2.60 -23.52 -4.27
CA PHE A 89 -2.67 -23.54 -5.73
C PHE A 89 -3.03 -22.14 -6.24
N PRO A 90 -2.10 -21.43 -6.92
CA PRO A 90 -2.42 -20.13 -7.49
C PRO A 90 -3.43 -20.28 -8.63
N PHE A 91 -4.29 -19.28 -8.79
CA PHE A 91 -5.22 -19.22 -9.93
C PHE A 91 -4.45 -19.12 -11.25
N ASN A 92 -5.01 -19.70 -12.31
CA ASN A 92 -4.47 -19.55 -13.65
C ASN A 92 -4.53 -18.06 -14.06
N PRO A 93 -3.39 -17.40 -14.34
CA PRO A 93 -3.38 -15.98 -14.71
C PRO A 93 -4.09 -15.70 -16.05
N PHE A 94 -4.23 -16.71 -16.91
CA PHE A 94 -4.84 -16.56 -18.24
C PHE A 94 -6.37 -16.70 -18.28
N GLU A 95 -7.01 -16.98 -17.15
CA GLU A 95 -8.47 -17.11 -17.07
C GLU A 95 -9.11 -15.81 -16.56
N ILE A 96 -9.68 -15.85 -15.35
CA ILE A 96 -10.41 -14.74 -14.73
C ILE A 96 -9.53 -13.48 -14.57
N PRO A 97 -8.25 -13.56 -14.15
CA PRO A 97 -7.40 -12.36 -14.03
C PRO A 97 -7.13 -11.66 -15.38
N LEU A 98 -6.96 -12.43 -16.46
CA LEU A 98 -6.77 -11.90 -17.81
C LEU A 98 -8.04 -11.16 -18.28
N LEU A 99 -9.20 -11.78 -18.09
CA LEU A 99 -10.48 -11.16 -18.44
C LEU A 99 -10.66 -9.81 -17.72
N ASN A 100 -10.42 -9.76 -16.41
CA ASN A 100 -10.49 -8.51 -15.65
C ASN A 100 -9.54 -7.43 -16.17
N SER A 101 -8.33 -7.83 -16.59
CA SER A 101 -7.34 -6.91 -17.17
C SER A 101 -7.82 -6.35 -18.52
N THR A 102 -8.37 -7.22 -19.37
CA THR A 102 -8.91 -6.79 -20.69
C THR A 102 -10.10 -5.84 -20.54
N ILE A 103 -10.99 -6.10 -19.57
CA ILE A 103 -12.12 -5.21 -19.27
C ILE A 103 -11.61 -3.85 -18.79
N LEU A 104 -10.66 -3.82 -17.85
CA LEU A 104 -10.06 -2.57 -17.36
C LEU A 104 -9.42 -1.76 -18.49
N ILE A 105 -8.63 -2.40 -19.37
CA ILE A 105 -7.99 -1.73 -20.51
C ILE A 105 -9.05 -1.20 -21.49
N SER A 106 -10.03 -2.02 -21.86
CA SER A 106 -11.10 -1.61 -22.78
C SER A 106 -11.91 -0.43 -22.22
N SER A 107 -12.19 -0.42 -20.90
CA SER A 107 -12.91 0.67 -20.25
C SER A 107 -12.13 2.01 -20.30
N GLY A 108 -10.80 1.95 -20.19
CA GLY A 108 -9.95 3.13 -20.35
C GLY A 108 -9.97 3.70 -21.77
N ILE A 109 -10.02 2.83 -22.78
CA ILE A 109 -10.12 3.22 -24.20
C ILE A 109 -11.50 3.79 -24.53
N THR A 110 -12.58 3.30 -23.93
CA THR A 110 -13.94 3.84 -24.19
C THR A 110 -14.19 5.23 -23.60
N ILE A 111 -13.37 5.66 -22.62
CA ILE A 111 -13.49 6.97 -21.97
C ILE A 111 -12.80 8.08 -22.79
N THR A 112 -11.83 7.73 -23.65
CA THR A 112 -11.11 8.66 -24.54
C THR A 112 -11.85 8.86 -25.84
#